data_AF-A0AAJ2GXK5-F1
#
_entry.id   AF-A0AAJ2GXK5-F1
#
_cell.length_a   1.000
_cell.length_b   1.000
_cell.length_c   1.000
_cell.angle_alpha   90.00
_cell.angle_beta   90.00
_cell.angle_gamma   90.00
#
_symmetry.space_group_name_H-M   'P 1'
#
loop_
_entity.id
_entity.type
_entity.pdbx_description
1 polymer ?
#
loop_
_entity_poly.entity_id
_entity_poly.type
_entity_poly.pdbx_seq_one_letter_code
_entity_poly.pdbx_strand_id
1 'polypeptide(L)'
;WQANGVISVSGGKLTTFRQIALDALKAAGILDDKAHQQAVAGKHTRCFNHTVATPTMLNNPLQPVAQGDDLIEQVSWILQHEMVQHLDDLMLRRLRMGNMHADGGDAVLNLIKPLCQQYLSWDEPRWQVERTRYQQILQQYYHAGL
;
A
#
# COMPACT_ATOMS: atom_id res chain seq x y z
N TRP A 1 1.71 25.41 5.07
CA TRP A 1 0.53 24.52 5.05
C TRP A 1 -0.78 25.26 5.37
N GLN A 2 -0.72 26.54 5.80
CA GLN A 2 -1.90 27.43 5.85
C GLN A 2 -1.78 28.50 4.76
N ALA A 3 -2.83 28.68 3.96
CA ALA A 3 -2.96 29.77 2.99
C ALA A 3 -4.43 30.09 2.76
N ASN A 4 -4.82 31.37 2.79
CA ASN A 4 -6.17 31.84 2.48
C ASN A 4 -7.30 31.11 3.25
N GLY A 5 -7.10 30.83 4.55
CA GLY A 5 -8.08 30.09 5.36
C GLY A 5 -8.16 28.59 5.06
N VAL A 6 -7.31 28.06 4.18
CA VAL A 6 -7.19 26.65 3.89
C VAL A 6 -6.00 26.05 4.63
N ILE A 7 -6.23 24.89 5.22
CA ILE A 7 -5.23 24.09 5.92
C ILE A 7 -4.96 22.84 5.08
N SER A 8 -3.79 22.79 4.44
CA SER A 8 -3.39 21.67 3.60
C SER A 8 -2.58 20.65 4.40
N VAL A 9 -3.09 19.43 4.47
CA VAL A 9 -2.39 18.29 5.05
C VAL A 9 -1.90 17.38 3.93
N SER A 10 -0.61 17.11 3.86
CA SER A 10 -0.03 16.21 2.86
C SER A 10 1.00 15.29 3.48
N GLY A 11 0.92 14.00 3.15
CA GLY A 11 1.87 12.98 3.62
C GLY A 11 1.66 12.55 5.07
N GLY A 12 2.06 11.32 5.37
CA GLY A 12 1.98 10.70 6.69
C GLY A 12 1.63 9.21 6.59
N LYS A 13 2.21 8.38 7.46
CA LYS A 13 1.71 7.02 7.68
C LYS A 13 0.43 7.12 8.52
N LEU A 14 -0.44 6.09 8.53
CA LEU A 14 -1.59 6.01 9.45
C LEU A 14 -1.20 6.31 10.91
N THR A 15 0.04 5.97 11.28
CA THR A 15 0.64 6.24 12.60
C THR A 15 0.85 7.71 12.93
N THR A 16 0.84 8.62 11.93
CA THR A 16 1.02 10.07 12.11
C THR A 16 -0.29 10.85 11.89
N PHE A 17 -1.34 10.20 11.37
CA PHE A 17 -2.61 10.84 11.03
C PHE A 17 -3.24 11.56 12.22
N ARG A 18 -3.23 10.94 13.40
CA ARG A 18 -3.80 11.54 14.62
C ARG A 18 -3.10 12.85 14.99
N GLN A 19 -1.77 12.87 14.99
CA GLN A 19 -0.98 14.05 15.33
C GLN A 19 -1.20 15.17 14.31
N ILE A 20 -1.18 14.83 13.02
CA ILE A 20 -1.43 15.79 11.94
C ILE A 20 -2.85 16.36 12.02
N ALA A 21 -3.85 15.54 12.36
CA ALA A 21 -5.22 16.00 12.57
C ALA A 21 -5.32 16.96 13.76
N LEU A 22 -4.65 16.65 14.87
CA LEU A 22 -4.60 17.55 16.04
C LEU A 22 -3.92 18.88 15.69
N ASP A 23 -2.83 18.83 14.94
CA ASP A 23 -2.14 20.04 14.46
C ASP A 23 -3.07 20.86 13.57
N ALA A 24 -3.79 20.24 12.63
CA ALA A 24 -4.77 20.89 11.76
C ALA A 24 -5.90 21.57 12.54
N LEU A 25 -6.43 20.91 13.57
CA LEU A 25 -7.48 21.48 14.43
C LEU A 25 -6.97 22.66 15.26
N LYS A 26 -5.74 22.57 15.78
CA LYS A 26 -5.08 23.70 16.47
C LYS A 26 -4.89 24.89 15.52
N ALA A 27 -4.37 24.61 14.33
CA ALA A 27 -4.14 25.60 13.29
C ALA A 27 -5.44 26.26 12.80
N ALA A 28 -6.57 25.54 12.84
CA ALA A 28 -7.90 26.07 12.56
C ALA A 28 -8.49 26.91 13.71
N GLY A 29 -7.83 26.97 14.87
CA GLY A 29 -8.37 27.61 16.07
C GLY A 29 -9.49 26.81 16.76
N ILE A 30 -9.68 25.53 16.38
CA ILE A 30 -10.67 24.63 17.02
C ILE A 30 -10.12 24.10 18.35
N LEU A 31 -8.82 23.86 18.44
CA LEU A 31 -8.13 23.50 19.68
C LEU A 31 -7.23 24.64 20.14
N ASP A 32 -7.31 24.97 21.44
CA ASP A 32 -6.30 25.80 22.08
C ASP A 32 -5.02 24.99 22.41
N ASP A 33 -3.96 25.69 22.85
CA ASP A 33 -2.66 25.06 23.16
C ASP A 33 -2.77 23.96 24.22
N LYS A 34 -3.62 24.15 25.23
CA LYS A 34 -3.76 23.22 26.35
C LYS A 34 -4.53 21.96 25.92
N ALA A 35 -5.61 22.12 25.18
CA ALA A 35 -6.42 21.05 24.63
C ALA A 35 -5.64 20.23 23.59
N HIS A 36 -4.82 20.89 22.76
CA HIS A 36 -3.90 20.21 21.84
C HIS A 36 -2.89 19.36 22.58
N GLN A 37 -2.19 19.91 23.59
CA GLN A 37 -1.21 19.17 24.40
C GLN A 37 -1.83 17.96 25.10
N GLN A 38 -3.02 18.12 25.68
CA GLN A 38 -3.76 17.03 26.32
C GLN A 38 -4.16 15.95 25.31
N ALA A 39 -4.66 16.35 24.15
CA ALA A 39 -5.03 15.41 23.09
C ALA A 39 -3.81 14.64 22.56
N VAL A 40 -2.66 15.29 22.36
CA VAL A 40 -1.41 14.64 21.96
C VAL A 40 -0.93 13.65 23.03
N ALA A 41 -1.02 14.02 24.30
CA ALA A 41 -0.63 13.17 25.44
C ALA A 41 -1.59 11.99 25.70
N GLY A 42 -2.84 12.08 25.25
CA GLY A 42 -3.84 11.02 25.35
C GLY A 42 -3.50 9.80 24.49
N LYS A 43 -2.70 8.87 25.03
CA LYS A 43 -2.28 7.63 24.35
C LYS A 43 -3.37 6.55 24.26
N HIS A 44 -4.54 6.78 24.87
CA HIS A 44 -5.54 5.73 25.12
C HIS A 44 -6.58 5.56 24.01
N THR A 45 -6.76 6.53 23.12
CA THR A 45 -7.65 6.39 21.97
C THR A 45 -6.86 5.99 20.73
N ARG A 46 -6.72 4.68 20.51
CA ARG A 46 -6.31 4.19 19.18
C ARG A 46 -7.38 4.65 18.18
N CYS A 47 -6.99 5.46 17.20
CA CYS A 47 -7.87 5.81 16.07
C CYS A 47 -8.23 4.57 15.23
N PHE A 48 -7.40 3.52 15.32
CA PHE A 48 -7.63 2.23 14.67
C PHE A 48 -7.67 1.15 15.76
N ASN A 49 -8.88 0.71 16.10
CA ASN A 49 -9.15 -0.32 17.10
C ASN A 49 -9.67 -1.63 16.48
N HIS A 50 -9.67 -1.71 15.14
CA HIS A 50 -10.09 -2.91 14.44
C HIS A 50 -8.91 -3.88 14.28
N THR A 51 -9.14 -5.16 14.57
CA THR A 51 -8.19 -6.22 14.21
C THR A 51 -8.47 -6.59 12.77
N VAL A 52 -7.47 -6.44 11.90
CA VAL A 52 -7.55 -6.94 10.54
C VAL A 52 -6.89 -8.30 10.51
N ALA A 53 -7.64 -9.34 10.15
CA ALA A 53 -7.07 -10.67 9.93
C ALA A 53 -6.19 -10.60 8.67
N THR A 54 -4.93 -11.04 8.78
CA THR A 54 -3.95 -11.05 7.68
C THR A 54 -3.45 -12.47 7.46
N PRO A 55 -3.14 -12.88 6.21
CA PRO A 55 -2.47 -14.14 5.92
C PRO A 55 -1.16 -14.24 6.69
N THR A 56 -0.78 -15.44 7.12
CA THR A 56 0.38 -15.69 7.99
C THR A 56 1.70 -15.19 7.37
N MET A 57 1.84 -15.31 6.05
CA MET A 57 3.03 -14.90 5.31
C MET A 57 3.04 -13.39 4.96
N LEU A 58 1.95 -12.67 5.22
CA LEU A 58 1.87 -11.23 5.00
C LEU A 58 2.55 -10.48 6.16
N ASN A 59 3.37 -9.47 5.83
CA ASN A 59 4.15 -8.65 6.79
C ASN A 59 5.28 -9.38 7.55
N ASN A 60 5.86 -10.44 6.97
CA ASN A 60 7.03 -11.11 7.54
C ASN A 60 8.29 -10.91 6.67
N PRO A 61 8.97 -9.75 6.74
CA PRO A 61 10.00 -9.36 5.77
C PRO A 61 11.28 -10.20 5.82
N LEU A 62 11.45 -11.03 6.85
CA LEU A 62 12.59 -11.94 6.99
C LEU A 62 12.30 -13.33 6.41
N GLN A 63 11.06 -13.62 6.05
CA GLN A 63 10.69 -14.88 5.43
C GLN A 63 10.86 -14.83 3.91
N PRO A 64 11.12 -15.98 3.27
CA PRO A 64 11.04 -16.09 1.82
C PRO A 64 9.67 -15.65 1.30
N VAL A 65 9.65 -15.22 0.04
CA VAL A 65 8.41 -14.91 -0.66
C VAL A 65 7.51 -16.15 -0.68
N ALA A 66 6.22 -15.97 -0.40
CA ALA A 66 5.24 -17.04 -0.40
C ALA A 66 5.18 -17.73 -1.78
N GLN A 67 4.86 -19.03 -1.80
CA GLN A 67 4.75 -19.83 -3.02
C GLN A 67 3.46 -20.66 -2.97
N GLY A 68 2.99 -21.12 -4.14
CA GLY A 68 1.80 -21.97 -4.23
C GLY A 68 0.57 -21.34 -3.59
N ASP A 69 -0.14 -22.10 -2.76
CA ASP A 69 -1.40 -21.69 -2.13
C ASP A 69 -1.22 -20.49 -1.17
N ASP A 70 -0.08 -20.42 -0.46
CA ASP A 70 0.23 -19.29 0.42
C ASP A 70 0.35 -17.98 -0.38
N LEU A 71 0.89 -18.05 -1.59
CA LEU A 71 0.97 -16.88 -2.47
C LEU A 71 -0.42 -16.46 -2.96
N ILE A 72 -1.28 -17.42 -3.28
CA ILE A 72 -2.67 -17.14 -3.69
C ILE A 72 -3.42 -16.44 -2.56
N GLU A 73 -3.33 -16.96 -1.32
CA GLU A 73 -3.96 -16.36 -0.15
C GLU A 73 -3.45 -14.93 0.08
N GLN A 74 -2.13 -14.75 0.03
CA GLN A 74 -1.49 -13.44 0.20
C GLN A 74 -1.95 -12.44 -0.86
N VAL A 75 -1.88 -12.80 -2.15
CA VAL A 75 -2.26 -11.91 -3.25
C VAL A 75 -3.75 -11.58 -3.19
N SER A 76 -4.61 -12.57 -2.95
CA SER A 76 -6.06 -12.36 -2.83
C SER A 76 -6.37 -11.33 -1.74
N TRP A 77 -5.74 -11.49 -0.57
CA TRP A 77 -5.92 -10.54 0.53
C TRP A 77 -5.44 -9.13 0.15
N ILE A 78 -4.26 -9.00 -0.46
CA ILE A 78 -3.69 -7.71 -0.87
C ILE A 78 -4.61 -6.99 -1.87
N LEU A 79 -5.10 -7.71 -2.87
CA LEU A 79 -5.99 -7.15 -3.90
C LEU A 79 -7.28 -6.59 -3.29
N GLN A 80 -7.79 -7.20 -2.22
CA GLN A 80 -9.02 -6.77 -1.56
C GLN A 80 -8.83 -5.66 -0.52
N HIS A 81 -7.65 -5.56 0.11
CA HIS A 81 -7.46 -4.72 1.30
C HIS A 81 -6.41 -3.61 1.15
N GLU A 82 -5.52 -3.67 0.16
CA GLU A 82 -4.38 -2.73 0.05
C GLU A 82 -4.45 -1.77 -1.14
N MET A 83 -5.66 -1.60 -1.68
CA MET A 83 -5.99 -0.63 -2.72
C MET A 83 -5.19 -0.81 -4.02
N VAL A 84 -5.17 -2.07 -4.46
CA VAL A 84 -4.90 -2.56 -5.83
C VAL A 84 -5.34 -1.67 -7.01
N GLN A 85 -4.54 -0.78 -7.62
CA GLN A 85 -4.98 -0.05 -8.84
C GLN A 85 -4.22 -0.45 -10.11
N HIS A 86 -2.97 -0.87 -9.93
CA HIS A 86 -1.99 -1.06 -10.98
C HIS A 86 -1.11 -2.27 -10.69
N LEU A 87 -0.65 -2.97 -11.73
CA LEU A 87 0.12 -4.21 -11.52
C LEU A 87 1.44 -3.95 -10.76
N ASP A 88 2.07 -2.79 -10.95
CA ASP A 88 3.27 -2.42 -10.19
C ASP A 88 2.98 -2.07 -8.72
N ASP A 89 1.75 -1.69 -8.35
CA ASP A 89 1.39 -1.56 -6.92
C ASP A 89 1.63 -2.91 -6.23
N LEU A 90 1.10 -3.98 -6.84
CA LEU A 90 1.24 -5.34 -6.34
C LEU A 90 2.69 -5.82 -6.44
N MET A 91 3.27 -5.79 -7.64
CA MET A 91 4.55 -6.45 -7.93
C MET A 91 5.77 -5.73 -7.34
N LEU A 92 5.79 -4.39 -7.35
CA LEU A 92 6.95 -3.63 -6.85
C LEU A 92 6.81 -3.23 -5.38
N ARG A 93 5.59 -2.95 -4.90
CA ARG A 93 5.40 -2.34 -3.57
C ARG A 93 4.89 -3.31 -2.52
N ARG A 94 3.97 -4.22 -2.87
CA ARG A 94 3.39 -5.18 -1.90
C ARG A 94 4.16 -6.47 -1.83
N LEU A 95 4.38 -7.13 -2.97
CA LEU A 95 5.14 -8.39 -3.06
C LEU A 95 6.64 -8.16 -3.18
N ARG A 96 7.07 -7.02 -3.75
CA ARG A 96 8.47 -6.68 -4.05
C ARG A 96 9.19 -7.65 -4.97
N MET A 97 8.46 -8.57 -5.61
CA MET A 97 9.04 -9.59 -6.50
C MET A 97 9.79 -8.98 -7.68
N GLY A 98 9.31 -7.85 -8.22
CA GLY A 98 10.01 -7.15 -9.30
C GLY A 98 11.38 -6.56 -8.91
N ASN A 99 11.67 -6.44 -7.60
CA ASN A 99 12.97 -6.03 -7.09
C ASN A 99 13.86 -7.22 -6.68
N MET A 100 13.25 -8.36 -6.33
CA MET A 100 13.93 -9.51 -5.73
C MET A 100 14.24 -10.62 -6.73
N HIS A 101 13.52 -10.68 -7.86
CA HIS A 101 13.70 -11.70 -8.88
C HIS A 101 14.32 -11.11 -10.14
N ALA A 102 15.29 -11.82 -10.73
CA ALA A 102 16.00 -11.38 -11.93
C ALA A 102 15.10 -11.25 -13.16
N ASP A 103 14.03 -12.04 -13.24
CA ASP A 103 13.01 -11.96 -14.30
C ASP A 103 11.92 -10.91 -14.02
N GLY A 104 12.07 -10.13 -12.94
CA GLY A 104 11.05 -9.21 -12.48
C GLY A 104 9.78 -9.89 -11.97
N GLY A 105 9.83 -11.18 -11.64
CA GLY A 105 8.66 -11.95 -11.19
C GLY A 105 7.69 -12.31 -12.32
N ASP A 106 8.14 -12.38 -13.58
CA ASP A 106 7.30 -12.81 -14.70
C ASP A 106 6.75 -14.23 -14.47
N ALA A 107 7.53 -15.12 -13.84
CA ALA A 107 7.13 -16.49 -13.52
C ALA A 107 5.80 -16.61 -12.73
N VAL A 108 5.46 -15.63 -11.89
CA VAL A 108 4.22 -15.64 -11.08
C VAL A 108 3.03 -14.95 -11.76
N LEU A 109 3.24 -14.25 -12.88
CA LEU A 109 2.17 -13.47 -13.51
C LEU A 109 1.01 -14.34 -14.01
N ASN A 110 1.28 -15.58 -14.42
CA ASN A 110 0.23 -16.54 -14.80
C ASN A 110 -0.69 -16.90 -13.62
N LEU A 111 -0.15 -16.95 -12.41
CA LEU A 111 -0.91 -17.19 -11.18
C LEU A 111 -1.69 -15.93 -10.75
N ILE A 112 -1.07 -14.75 -10.89
CA ILE A 112 -1.63 -13.47 -10.44
C ILE A 112 -2.77 -12.99 -11.35
N LYS A 113 -2.68 -13.26 -12.66
CA LYS A 113 -3.67 -12.85 -13.65
C LYS A 113 -5.12 -13.19 -13.24
N PRO A 114 -5.49 -14.45 -12.98
CA PRO A 114 -6.88 -14.79 -12.63
C PRO A 114 -7.34 -14.10 -11.35
N LEU A 115 -6.45 -13.86 -10.38
CA LEU A 115 -6.78 -13.13 -9.14
C LEU A 115 -7.08 -11.66 -9.41
N CYS A 116 -6.30 -11.00 -10.28
CA CYS A 116 -6.58 -9.62 -10.69
C CYS A 116 -7.90 -9.52 -11.45
N GLN A 117 -8.19 -10.47 -12.32
CA GLN A 117 -9.47 -10.52 -13.05
C GLN A 117 -10.65 -10.72 -12.08
N GLN A 118 -10.50 -11.59 -11.09
CA GLN A 118 -11.52 -11.85 -10.08
C GLN A 118 -11.76 -10.66 -9.13
N TYR A 119 -10.70 -10.11 -8.53
CA TYR A 119 -10.85 -9.14 -7.44
C TYR A 119 -10.83 -7.68 -7.90
N LEU A 120 -10.21 -7.36 -9.03
CA LEU A 120 -10.16 -6.00 -9.59
C LEU A 120 -11.05 -5.83 -10.82
N SER A 121 -11.77 -6.89 -11.24
CA SER A 121 -12.60 -6.89 -12.45
C SER A 121 -11.85 -6.49 -13.72
N TRP A 122 -10.55 -6.80 -13.78
CA TRP A 122 -9.77 -6.56 -15.01
C TRP A 122 -10.18 -7.57 -16.07
N ASP A 123 -10.43 -7.09 -17.28
CA ASP A 123 -10.60 -7.94 -18.45
C ASP A 123 -9.24 -8.25 -19.10
N GLU A 124 -9.24 -9.07 -20.16
CA GLU A 124 -8.01 -9.41 -20.88
C GLU A 124 -7.29 -8.18 -21.45
N PRO A 125 -7.97 -7.23 -22.13
CA PRO A 125 -7.33 -5.99 -22.59
C PRO A 125 -6.67 -5.20 -21.46
N ARG A 126 -7.37 -5.00 -20.33
CA ARG A 126 -6.81 -4.28 -19.17
C ARG A 126 -5.58 -4.99 -18.62
N TRP A 127 -5.62 -6.31 -18.49
CA TRP A 127 -4.47 -7.10 -18.05
C TRP A 127 -3.26 -6.89 -18.95
N GLN A 128 -3.42 -6.93 -20.27
CA GLN A 128 -2.31 -6.71 -21.21
C GLN A 128 -1.72 -5.31 -21.11
N VAL A 129 -2.55 -4.28 -20.93
CA VAL A 129 -2.11 -2.90 -20.71
C VAL A 129 -1.27 -2.80 -19.42
N GLU A 130 -1.76 -3.36 -18.32
CA GLU A 130 -1.07 -3.33 -17.02
C GLU A 130 0.23 -4.14 -17.03
N ARG A 131 0.24 -5.31 -17.69
CA ARG A 131 1.46 -6.11 -17.89
C ARG A 131 2.50 -5.37 -18.71
N THR A 132 2.09 -4.77 -19.82
CA THR A 132 3.00 -3.99 -20.69
C THR A 132 3.59 -2.80 -19.93
N ARG A 133 2.74 -2.05 -19.20
CA ARG A 133 3.18 -0.92 -18.39
C ARG A 133 4.16 -1.35 -17.29
N TYR A 134 3.89 -2.47 -16.62
CA TYR A 134 4.79 -3.04 -15.62
C TYR A 134 6.15 -3.43 -16.22
N GLN A 135 6.15 -4.12 -17.37
CA GLN A 135 7.38 -4.49 -18.07
C GLN A 135 8.20 -3.27 -18.49
N GLN A 136 7.55 -2.20 -18.96
CA GLN A 136 8.22 -0.94 -19.28
C GLN A 136 8.86 -0.29 -18.05
N ILE A 137 8.18 -0.31 -16.89
CA ILE A 137 8.74 0.21 -15.63
C ILE A 137 9.99 -0.57 -15.23
N LEU A 138 9.95 -1.90 -15.31
CA LEU A 138 11.13 -2.73 -15.06
C LEU A 138 12.27 -2.37 -16.02
N GLN A 139 11.99 -2.38 -17.33
CA GLN A 139 12.95 -2.05 -18.38
C GLN A 139 13.47 -0.61 -18.34
N GLN A 140 12.83 0.31 -17.62
CA GLN A 140 13.29 1.69 -17.54
C GLN A 140 14.05 1.98 -16.25
N TYR A 141 13.65 1.38 -15.13
CA TYR A 141 14.13 1.79 -13.80
C TYR A 141 14.73 0.65 -12.96
N TYR A 142 14.43 -0.60 -13.27
CA TYR A 142 14.80 -1.75 -12.44
C TYR A 142 15.56 -2.85 -13.19
N HIS A 143 15.86 -2.65 -14.48
CA HIS A 143 16.81 -3.48 -15.18
C HIS A 143 18.19 -3.17 -14.58
N ALA A 144 18.83 -4.19 -14.01
CA ALA A 144 20.26 -4.12 -13.79
C ALA A 144 20.88 -3.99 -15.18
N GLY A 145 21.44 -2.81 -15.49
CA GLY A 145 22.47 -2.75 -16.53
C GLY A 145 23.53 -3.77 -16.12
N LEU A 146 23.62 -4.87 -16.87
CA LEU A 146 24.76 -5.78 -16.80
C LEU A 146 26.04 -5.00 -17.10
#